data_AF-A0A9J7EQV2-F1
#
_entry.id   AF-A0A9J7EQV2-F1
#
_cell.length_a   1.000
_cell.length_b   1.000
_cell.length_c   1.000
_cell.angle_alpha   90.00
_cell.angle_beta   90.00
_cell.angle_gamma   90.00
#
_symmetry.space_group_name_H-M   'P 1'
#
loop_
_entity.id
_entity.type
_entity.pdbx_description
1 polymer ?
#
loop_
_entity_poly.entity_id
_entity_poly.type
_entity_poly.pdbx_seq_one_letter_code
_entity_poly.pdbx_strand_id
1 'polypeptide(L)'
;MDHLTCFLPGTLALGHANGLPDWHMTMAEELLYTCYLTYAAHPTFLAPEITHFYMENVPTSKNVPQASVAEDMYTKTADSHTLLRPEFVESLWYMYQITGNTTYQDWGWQIYQGFEKYARVPNGYTSLANVKVEKPVQRDMMESFFMSETLKYLYLLFSDDRFTIDLNKYVINSEAHPLPIHKN
;
A
#
# COMPACT_ATOMS: atom_id res chain seq x y z
N MET A 1 -12.52 6.01 -0.79
CA MET A 1 -11.11 6.16 -0.40
C MET A 1 -10.30 5.64 -1.54
N ASP A 2 -9.67 6.54 -2.28
CA ASP A 2 -8.81 6.17 -3.39
C ASP A 2 -7.56 5.50 -2.82
N HIS A 3 -7.02 4.51 -3.54
CA HIS A 3 -5.75 3.87 -3.17
C HIS A 3 -4.63 4.90 -2.98
N LEU A 4 -4.67 5.99 -3.75
CA LEU A 4 -3.81 7.16 -3.60
C LEU A 4 -3.69 7.67 -2.16
N THR A 5 -4.74 7.55 -1.35
CA THR A 5 -4.73 8.03 0.05
C THR A 5 -3.85 7.20 0.98
N CYS A 6 -3.41 6.02 0.54
CA CYS A 6 -2.50 5.15 1.31
C CYS A 6 -1.06 5.68 1.40
N PHE A 7 -0.76 6.87 0.86
CA PHE A 7 0.49 7.60 1.12
C PHE A 7 0.52 8.24 2.52
N LEU A 8 -0.67 8.52 3.07
CA LEU A 8 -0.84 9.30 4.28
C LEU A 8 -0.23 8.63 5.54
N PRO A 9 -0.34 7.30 5.76
CA PRO A 9 0.32 6.65 6.89
C PRO A 9 1.82 6.91 6.96
N GLY A 10 2.55 6.70 5.86
CA GLY A 10 3.98 6.95 5.78
C GLY A 10 4.32 8.42 6.01
N THR A 11 3.51 9.33 5.45
CA THR A 11 3.66 10.78 5.64
C THR A 11 3.47 11.20 7.11
N LEU A 12 2.44 10.66 7.78
CA LEU A 12 2.17 10.92 9.20
C LEU A 12 3.31 10.40 10.08
N ALA A 13 3.77 9.17 9.83
CA ALA A 13 4.88 8.57 10.56
C ALA A 13 6.19 9.35 10.37
N LEU A 14 6.50 9.75 9.13
CA LEU A 14 7.65 10.60 8.83
C LEU A 14 7.56 11.94 9.60
N GLY A 15 6.38 12.56 9.61
CA GLY A 15 6.13 13.76 10.38
C GLY A 15 6.38 13.57 11.88
N HIS A 16 5.85 12.50 12.46
CA HIS A 16 6.07 12.15 13.88
C HIS A 16 7.55 11.96 14.19
N ALA A 17 8.28 11.21 13.35
CA ALA A 17 9.73 11.01 13.49
C ALA A 17 10.53 12.32 13.42
N ASN A 18 9.95 13.38 12.84
CA ASN A 18 10.53 14.73 12.74
C ASN A 18 9.89 15.74 13.71
N GLY A 19 9.23 15.28 14.78
CA GLY A 19 8.76 16.11 15.88
C GLY A 19 7.30 16.57 15.81
N LEU A 20 6.49 16.00 14.92
CA LEU A 20 5.03 16.18 14.97
C LEU A 20 4.41 15.36 16.13
N PRO A 21 3.19 15.71 16.60
CA PRO A 21 2.60 15.11 17.80
C PRO A 21 2.35 13.60 17.72
N ASP A 22 2.34 12.92 18.87
CA ASP A 22 2.20 11.45 18.98
C ASP A 22 0.96 10.87 18.31
N TRP A 23 -0.14 11.63 18.25
CA TRP A 23 -1.35 11.16 17.57
C TRP A 23 -1.14 10.90 16.07
N HIS A 24 -0.12 11.52 15.45
CA HIS A 24 0.25 11.22 14.06
C HIS A 24 0.67 9.76 13.90
N MET A 25 1.47 9.21 14.84
CA MET A 25 1.90 7.82 14.76
C MET A 25 0.72 6.87 15.01
N THR A 26 -0.14 7.18 15.99
CA THR A 26 -1.37 6.39 16.22
C THR A 26 -2.25 6.35 14.97
N MET A 27 -2.49 7.50 14.34
CA MET A 27 -3.27 7.57 13.11
C MET A 27 -2.55 6.89 11.93
N ALA A 28 -1.22 6.97 11.87
CA ALA A 28 -0.43 6.27 10.85
C ALA A 28 -0.64 4.75 10.95
N GLU A 29 -0.56 4.17 12.14
CA GLU A 29 -0.77 2.74 12.37
C GLU A 29 -2.20 2.30 11.99
N GLU A 30 -3.21 3.05 12.40
CA GLU A 30 -4.63 2.77 12.09
C GLU A 30 -4.92 2.83 10.58
N LEU A 31 -4.44 3.89 9.91
CA LEU A 31 -4.62 4.05 8.47
C LEU A 31 -3.80 3.02 7.67
N LEU A 32 -2.59 2.68 8.13
CA LEU A 32 -1.77 1.66 7.50
C LEU A 32 -2.46 0.29 7.53
N TYR A 33 -3.04 -0.07 8.68
CA TYR A 33 -3.81 -1.31 8.79
C TYR A 33 -5.07 -1.27 7.92
N THR A 34 -5.75 -0.14 7.84
CA THR A 34 -6.89 0.02 6.92
C THR A 34 -6.47 -0.19 5.47
N CYS A 35 -5.34 0.38 5.04
CA CYS A 35 -4.78 0.17 3.71
C CYS A 35 -4.43 -1.30 3.47
N TYR A 36 -3.83 -2.00 4.44
CA TYR A 36 -3.60 -3.45 4.36
C TYR A 36 -4.89 -4.23 4.08
N LEU A 37 -5.97 -3.91 4.81
CA LEU A 37 -7.25 -4.58 4.63
C LEU A 37 -7.83 -4.37 3.21
N THR A 38 -7.58 -3.22 2.57
CA THR A 38 -7.98 -3.02 1.16
C THR A 38 -7.28 -3.94 0.17
N TYR A 39 -6.10 -4.48 0.50
CA TYR A 39 -5.42 -5.51 -0.29
C TYR A 39 -5.93 -6.91 0.07
N ALA A 40 -6.03 -7.18 1.38
CA ALA A 40 -6.43 -8.49 1.91
C ALA A 40 -7.88 -8.87 1.59
N ALA A 41 -8.74 -7.88 1.29
CA ALA A 41 -10.14 -8.10 0.90
C ALA A 41 -10.31 -8.77 -0.48
N HIS A 42 -9.26 -8.88 -1.29
CA HIS A 42 -9.35 -9.37 -2.68
C HIS A 42 -8.55 -10.66 -2.89
N PRO A 43 -9.03 -11.58 -3.74
CA PRO A 43 -8.35 -12.86 -4.01
C PRO A 43 -6.98 -12.69 -4.69
N THR A 44 -6.74 -11.54 -5.32
CA THR A 44 -5.43 -11.23 -5.89
C THR A 44 -4.41 -10.73 -4.88
N PHE A 45 -4.85 -10.39 -3.66
CA PHE A 45 -4.07 -9.66 -2.67
C PHE A 45 -3.49 -8.34 -3.23
N LEU A 46 -4.27 -7.66 -4.08
CA LEU A 46 -3.95 -6.38 -4.69
C LEU A 46 -5.14 -5.45 -4.49
N ALA A 47 -4.90 -4.22 -4.08
CA ALA A 47 -5.96 -3.25 -3.86
C ALA A 47 -6.54 -2.71 -5.18
N PRO A 48 -7.84 -2.38 -5.19
CA PRO A 48 -8.50 -1.66 -6.28
C PRO A 48 -8.14 -0.17 -6.24
N GLU A 49 -8.44 0.57 -7.31
CA GLU A 49 -8.24 2.02 -7.35
C GLU A 49 -9.06 2.76 -6.28
N ILE A 50 -10.30 2.33 -6.02
CA ILE A 50 -11.16 2.97 -5.02
C ILE A 50 -11.87 1.91 -4.16
N THR A 51 -11.72 2.06 -2.85
CA THR A 51 -12.46 1.31 -1.83
C THR A 51 -13.50 2.21 -1.16
N HIS A 52 -14.71 1.71 -0.99
CA HIS A 52 -15.81 2.40 -0.30
C HIS A 52 -16.05 1.72 1.04
N PHE A 53 -16.46 2.50 2.04
CA PHE A 53 -16.72 2.00 3.39
C PHE A 53 -18.21 2.09 3.71
N TYR A 54 -18.72 1.10 4.43
CA TYR A 54 -20.05 1.16 5.01
C TYR A 54 -19.99 2.00 6.30
N MET A 55 -20.75 3.10 6.35
CA MET A 55 -20.73 4.04 7.48
C MET A 55 -21.79 3.72 8.55
N GLU A 56 -22.75 2.85 8.23
CA GLU A 56 -23.81 2.44 9.15
C GLU A 56 -23.62 0.98 9.55
N ASN A 57 -24.03 0.64 10.77
CA ASN A 57 -24.18 -0.75 11.21
C ASN A 57 -25.12 -1.46 10.24
N VAL A 58 -24.58 -2.13 9.22
CA VAL A 58 -25.32 -3.16 8.48
C VAL A 58 -25.86 -4.09 9.57
N PRO A 59 -27.18 -4.33 9.67
CA PRO A 59 -27.70 -5.16 10.73
C PRO A 59 -27.05 -6.53 10.58
N THR A 60 -26.10 -6.81 11.46
CA THR A 60 -25.41 -8.09 11.54
C THR A 60 -26.49 -9.14 11.63
N SER A 61 -26.64 -9.94 10.58
CA SER A 61 -27.36 -11.20 10.69
C SER A 61 -26.76 -11.91 11.90
N LYS A 62 -27.55 -12.07 12.97
CA LYS A 62 -27.11 -12.48 14.30
C LYS A 62 -26.48 -13.88 14.40
N ASN A 63 -26.11 -14.51 13.29
CA ASN A 63 -25.62 -15.89 13.22
C ASN A 63 -24.52 -16.11 12.17
N VAL A 64 -23.54 -15.20 12.04
CA VAL A 64 -22.35 -15.44 11.20
C VAL A 64 -21.09 -15.46 12.09
N PRO A 65 -20.34 -16.57 12.13
CA PRO A 65 -19.11 -16.64 12.91
C PRO A 65 -18.02 -15.80 12.22
N GLN A 66 -17.52 -14.81 12.96
CA GLN A 66 -16.32 -14.01 12.70
C GLN A 66 -16.42 -13.05 11.50
N ALA A 67 -16.52 -11.76 11.82
CA ALA A 67 -16.57 -10.63 10.90
C ALA A 67 -15.57 -10.77 9.76
N SER A 68 -16.06 -11.06 8.56
CA SER A 68 -15.25 -11.04 7.36
C SER A 68 -14.93 -9.59 7.00
N VAL A 69 -13.71 -9.31 6.55
CA VAL A 69 -13.27 -8.00 5.98
C VAL A 69 -14.30 -7.42 4.96
N ALA A 70 -15.13 -8.28 4.37
CA ALA A 70 -16.23 -7.92 3.49
C ALA A 70 -17.38 -7.12 4.13
N GLU A 71 -17.46 -6.99 5.46
CA GLU A 71 -18.53 -6.23 6.14
C GLU A 71 -18.23 -4.72 6.23
N ASP A 72 -16.95 -4.32 6.29
CA ASP A 72 -16.56 -2.91 6.47
C ASP A 72 -16.39 -2.16 5.14
N MET A 73 -16.02 -2.87 4.07
CA MET A 73 -15.62 -2.27 2.80
C MET A 73 -16.17 -2.99 1.56
N TYR A 74 -16.37 -2.22 0.50
CA TYR A 74 -16.78 -2.74 -0.80
C TYR A 74 -16.09 -2.00 -1.96
N THR A 75 -15.98 -2.71 -3.09
CA THR A 75 -15.40 -2.19 -4.32
C THR A 75 -16.43 -2.21 -5.44
N LYS A 76 -16.75 -1.02 -5.99
CA LYS A 76 -17.60 -0.91 -7.18
C LYS A 76 -16.87 -1.50 -8.38
N THR A 77 -17.60 -2.08 -9.33
CA THR A 77 -16.99 -2.74 -10.49
C THR A 77 -16.11 -1.79 -11.32
N ALA A 78 -16.53 -0.54 -11.51
CA ALA A 78 -15.74 0.47 -12.24
C ALA A 78 -14.40 0.80 -11.56
N ASP A 79 -14.35 0.64 -10.23
CA ASP A 79 -13.21 1.00 -9.40
C ASP A 79 -12.26 -0.19 -9.15
N SER A 80 -12.64 -1.39 -9.60
CA SER A 80 -11.96 -2.64 -9.24
C SER A 80 -10.62 -2.89 -9.95
N HIS A 81 -10.17 -1.97 -10.78
CA HIS A 81 -8.89 -2.10 -11.46
C HIS A 81 -7.73 -1.77 -10.51
N THR A 82 -6.54 -2.27 -10.82
CA THR A 82 -5.30 -1.84 -10.16
C THR A 82 -4.30 -1.40 -11.22
N LEU A 83 -3.65 -0.27 -10.96
CA LEU A 83 -2.59 0.26 -11.83
C LEU A 83 -1.19 -0.06 -11.30
N LEU A 84 -1.07 -0.98 -10.35
CA LEU A 84 0.19 -1.38 -9.70
C LEU A 84 0.84 -0.25 -8.88
N ARG A 85 -0.02 0.61 -8.29
CA ARG A 85 0.38 1.84 -7.61
C ARG A 85 1.20 1.61 -6.32
N PRO A 86 2.02 2.60 -5.92
CA PRO A 86 3.03 2.41 -4.88
C PRO A 86 2.60 2.79 -3.45
N GLU A 87 1.52 3.55 -3.27
CA GLU A 87 1.32 4.38 -2.08
C GLU A 87 1.27 3.56 -0.78
N PHE A 88 0.74 2.35 -0.83
CA PHE A 88 0.77 1.48 0.33
C PHE A 88 2.18 0.91 0.61
N VAL A 89 2.92 0.44 -0.41
CA VAL A 89 4.29 -0.07 -0.21
C VAL A 89 5.27 1.05 0.17
N GLU A 90 5.01 2.29 -0.27
CA GLU A 90 5.67 3.50 0.23
C GLU A 90 5.48 3.64 1.74
N SER A 91 4.23 3.62 2.20
CA SER A 91 3.92 3.73 3.62
C SER A 91 4.52 2.58 4.45
N LEU A 92 4.54 1.35 3.92
CA LEU A 92 5.21 0.22 4.56
C LEU A 92 6.71 0.47 4.74
N TRP A 93 7.38 1.03 3.74
CA TRP A 93 8.81 1.36 3.83
C TRP A 93 9.09 2.42 4.90
N TYR A 94 8.32 3.51 4.94
CA TYR A 94 8.47 4.53 6.00
C TYR A 94 8.28 3.90 7.39
N MET A 95 7.20 3.15 7.58
CA MET A 95 6.87 2.52 8.86
C MET A 95 7.95 1.51 9.29
N TYR A 96 8.48 0.71 8.35
CA TYR A 96 9.58 -0.21 8.63
C TYR A 96 10.86 0.52 9.01
N GLN A 97 11.23 1.57 8.26
CA GLN A 97 12.46 2.32 8.55
C GLN A 97 12.41 2.96 9.93
N ILE A 98 11.26 3.54 10.30
CA ILE A 98 11.06 4.26 11.57
C ILE A 98 10.96 3.30 12.76
N THR A 99 10.19 2.23 12.63
CA THR A 99 9.86 1.36 13.78
C THR A 99 10.70 0.09 13.86
N GLY A 100 11.18 -0.43 12.73
CA GLY A 100 11.82 -1.75 12.63
C GLY A 100 10.86 -2.94 12.72
N ASN A 101 9.55 -2.72 12.72
CA ASN A 101 8.58 -3.80 12.76
C ASN A 101 8.58 -4.58 11.42
N THR A 102 9.01 -5.84 11.46
CA THR A 102 9.16 -6.69 10.28
C THR A 102 7.82 -7.13 9.67
N THR A 103 6.70 -6.95 10.38
CA THR A 103 5.35 -7.23 9.84
C THR A 103 5.11 -6.47 8.53
N TYR A 104 5.65 -5.26 8.40
CA TYR A 104 5.49 -4.45 7.19
C TYR A 104 6.23 -5.07 5.99
N GLN A 105 7.34 -5.76 6.23
CA GLN A 105 8.02 -6.54 5.21
C GLN A 105 7.16 -7.74 4.80
N ASP A 106 6.56 -8.46 5.75
CA ASP A 106 5.67 -9.59 5.45
C ASP A 106 4.47 -9.14 4.59
N TRP A 107 3.87 -7.99 4.89
CA TRP A 107 2.79 -7.41 4.08
C TRP A 107 3.27 -7.00 2.69
N GLY A 108 4.42 -6.33 2.59
CA GLY A 108 5.03 -5.99 1.30
C GLY A 108 5.31 -7.23 0.45
N TRP A 109 5.71 -8.33 1.08
CA TRP A 109 6.03 -9.58 0.40
C TRP A 109 4.78 -10.24 -0.19
N GLN A 110 3.66 -10.23 0.54
CA GLN A 110 2.38 -10.72 0.02
C GLN A 110 1.92 -9.91 -1.21
N ILE A 111 2.11 -8.59 -1.19
CA ILE A 111 1.80 -7.72 -2.34
C ILE A 111 2.69 -8.05 -3.54
N TYR A 112 4.01 -8.20 -3.32
CA TYR A 112 4.94 -8.57 -4.37
C TYR A 112 4.59 -9.93 -5.00
N GLN A 113 4.20 -10.92 -4.17
CA GLN A 113 3.69 -12.20 -4.66
C GLN A 113 2.42 -12.03 -5.51
N GLY A 114 1.53 -11.11 -5.14
CA GLY A 114 0.37 -10.72 -5.95
C GLY A 114 0.77 -10.17 -7.33
N PHE A 115 1.75 -9.25 -7.39
CA PHE A 115 2.28 -8.75 -8.65
C PHE A 115 2.88 -9.86 -9.52
N GLU A 116 3.71 -10.72 -8.93
CA GLU A 116 4.34 -11.85 -9.64
C GLU A 116 3.30 -12.82 -10.21
N LYS A 117 2.24 -13.11 -9.44
CA LYS A 117 1.23 -14.09 -9.83
C LYS A 117 0.26 -13.56 -10.88
N TYR A 118 -0.16 -12.31 -10.78
CA TYR A 118 -1.29 -11.79 -11.57
C TYR A 118 -0.88 -10.73 -12.61
N ALA A 119 0.12 -9.91 -12.32
CA ALA A 119 0.49 -8.76 -13.15
C ALA A 119 1.70 -9.02 -14.07
N ARG A 120 2.49 -10.07 -13.82
CA ARG A 120 3.69 -10.37 -14.62
C ARG A 120 3.35 -10.82 -16.04
N VAL A 121 4.09 -10.30 -17.01
CA VAL A 121 4.07 -10.68 -18.44
C VAL A 121 5.50 -10.94 -18.92
N PRO A 122 5.74 -11.52 -20.11
CA PRO A 122 7.09 -11.93 -20.54
C PRO A 122 8.16 -10.83 -20.46
N ASN A 123 7.78 -9.56 -20.71
CA ASN A 123 8.71 -8.43 -20.79
C ASN A 123 8.40 -7.31 -19.79
N GLY A 124 7.71 -7.61 -18.68
CA GLY A 124 7.38 -6.60 -17.67
C GLY A 124 6.17 -6.97 -16.83
N TYR A 125 5.39 -5.96 -16.46
CA TYR A 125 4.16 -6.09 -15.69
C TYR A 125 3.03 -5.33 -16.38
N THR A 126 1.79 -5.59 -15.99
CA THR A 126 0.63 -4.87 -16.53
C THR A 126 -0.41 -4.63 -15.46
N SER A 127 -1.06 -3.47 -15.54
CA SER A 127 -2.28 -3.15 -14.83
C SER A 127 -3.37 -4.21 -15.08
N LEU A 128 -4.26 -4.38 -14.09
CA LEU A 128 -5.33 -5.37 -14.11
C LEU A 128 -6.69 -4.70 -14.06
N ALA A 129 -7.66 -5.24 -14.80
CA ALA A 129 -8.99 -4.64 -14.91
C ALA A 129 -9.89 -4.90 -13.69
N ASN A 130 -9.64 -5.97 -12.93
CA ASN A 130 -10.50 -6.36 -11.81
C ASN A 130 -9.76 -7.24 -10.80
N VAL A 131 -9.43 -6.71 -9.61
CA VAL A 131 -8.78 -7.45 -8.52
C VAL A 131 -9.70 -8.44 -7.80
N LYS A 132 -11.02 -8.38 -8.04
CA LYS A 132 -12.04 -9.21 -7.35
C LYS A 132 -12.13 -10.65 -7.89
N VAL A 133 -11.31 -11.03 -8.86
CA VAL A 133 -11.36 -12.33 -9.53
C VAL A 133 -9.98 -12.98 -9.58
N GLU A 134 -9.92 -14.31 -9.52
CA GLU A 134 -8.65 -15.07 -9.57
C GLU A 134 -7.97 -15.05 -10.94
N LYS A 135 -8.68 -14.66 -12.00
CA LYS A 135 -8.17 -14.56 -13.37
C LYS A 135 -8.46 -13.16 -13.93
N PRO A 136 -7.77 -12.13 -13.42
CA PRO A 136 -7.98 -10.76 -13.85
C PRO A 136 -7.60 -10.57 -15.31
N VAL A 137 -8.36 -9.74 -16.03
CA VAL A 137 -8.01 -9.33 -17.40
C VAL A 137 -6.88 -8.30 -17.32
N GLN A 138 -5.83 -8.52 -18.10
CA GLN A 138 -4.69 -7.61 -18.21
C GLN A 138 -5.02 -6.42 -19.12
N ARG A 139 -4.52 -5.22 -18.79
CA ARG A 139 -4.82 -3.96 -19.50
C ARG A 139 -3.74 -3.51 -20.51
N ASP A 140 -2.66 -4.27 -20.66
CA ASP A 140 -1.52 -3.98 -21.55
C ASP A 140 -0.91 -2.58 -21.32
N MET A 141 -0.68 -2.26 -20.04
CA MET A 141 -0.12 -0.97 -19.63
C MET A 141 0.73 -1.13 -18.38
N MET A 142 1.97 -0.65 -18.45
CA MET A 142 2.88 -0.54 -17.31
C MET A 142 3.23 0.93 -17.12
N GLU A 143 2.66 1.53 -16.09
CA GLU A 143 2.96 2.92 -15.75
C GLU A 143 4.40 3.04 -15.25
N SER A 144 5.03 4.20 -15.48
CA SER A 144 6.43 4.42 -15.09
C SER A 144 6.67 4.24 -13.59
N PHE A 145 5.69 4.65 -12.78
CA PHE A 145 5.74 4.55 -11.31
C PHE A 145 5.89 3.13 -10.80
N PHE A 146 5.52 2.11 -11.57
CA PHE A 146 5.78 0.73 -11.14
C PHE A 146 7.29 0.50 -10.95
N MET A 147 8.10 1.05 -11.86
CA MET A 147 9.56 0.97 -11.77
C MET A 147 10.16 2.03 -10.86
N SER A 148 9.75 3.29 -10.98
CA SER A 148 10.33 4.36 -10.16
C SER A 148 9.93 4.23 -8.69
N GLU A 149 8.74 3.75 -8.37
CA GLU A 149 8.18 3.79 -7.02
C GLU A 149 7.94 2.40 -6.45
N THR A 150 7.02 1.61 -7.02
CA THR A 150 6.55 0.35 -6.43
C THR A 150 7.70 -0.61 -6.18
N LEU A 151 8.52 -0.87 -7.20
CA LEU A 151 9.70 -1.73 -7.07
C LEU A 151 10.81 -1.11 -6.21
N LYS A 152 10.97 0.21 -6.22
CA LYS A 152 11.98 0.89 -5.39
C LYS A 152 11.63 0.75 -3.91
N TYR A 153 10.39 1.05 -3.51
CA TYR A 153 9.97 0.92 -2.13
C TYR A 153 9.98 -0.54 -1.66
N LEU A 154 9.57 -1.50 -2.50
CA LEU A 154 9.73 -2.92 -2.18
C LEU A 154 11.20 -3.31 -1.98
N TYR A 155 12.09 -2.86 -2.86
CA TYR A 155 13.53 -3.11 -2.71
C TYR A 155 14.07 -2.52 -1.39
N LEU A 156 13.73 -1.27 -1.09
CA LEU A 156 14.18 -0.60 0.14
C LEU A 156 13.57 -1.23 1.39
N LEU A 157 12.31 -1.66 1.34
CA LEU A 157 11.61 -2.35 2.41
C LEU A 157 12.30 -3.68 2.76
N PHE A 158 12.87 -4.38 1.78
CA PHE A 158 13.59 -5.65 1.96
C PHE A 158 15.11 -5.51 2.05
N SER A 159 15.64 -4.29 2.02
CA SER A 159 17.08 -4.09 2.12
C SER A 159 17.60 -4.55 3.47
N ASP A 160 18.70 -5.31 3.47
CA ASP A 160 19.42 -5.70 4.69
C ASP A 160 19.93 -4.46 5.45
N ASP A 161 20.20 -3.36 4.72
CA ASP A 161 20.46 -2.05 5.30
C ASP A 161 19.19 -1.20 5.27
N ARG A 162 18.48 -1.18 6.39
CA ARG A 162 17.27 -0.38 6.62
C ARG A 162 17.47 1.12 6.35
N PHE A 163 18.72 1.62 6.38
CA PHE A 163 19.06 3.03 6.16
C PHE A 163 19.79 3.28 4.83
N THR A 164 19.65 2.36 3.86
CA THR A 164 20.18 2.53 2.49
C THR A 164 19.84 3.91 1.92
N ILE A 165 18.58 4.33 2.10
CA ILE A 165 18.13 5.71 1.91
C ILE A 165 17.66 6.24 3.26
N ASP A 166 18.60 6.85 3.98
CA ASP A 166 18.43 7.38 5.34
C ASP A 166 17.53 8.63 5.34
N LEU A 167 16.38 8.54 6.01
CA LEU A 167 15.40 9.64 6.14
C LEU A 167 15.92 10.88 6.87
N ASN A 168 17.08 10.80 7.56
CA ASN A 168 17.75 11.97 8.13
C ASN A 168 18.63 12.72 7.11
N LYS A 169 18.83 12.15 5.91
CA LYS A 169 19.68 12.69 4.85
C LYS A 169 18.91 13.00 3.57
N TYR A 170 17.82 12.29 3.31
CA TYR A 170 17.03 12.43 2.08
C TYR A 170 15.56 12.66 2.39
N VAL A 171 14.93 13.51 1.58
CA VAL A 171 13.48 13.61 1.44
C VAL A 171 13.10 12.99 0.10
N ILE A 172 12.03 12.20 0.07
CA ILE A 172 11.59 11.54 -1.15
C ILE A 172 10.50 12.40 -1.80
N ASN A 173 10.62 12.68 -3.10
CA ASN A 173 9.55 13.38 -3.82
C ASN A 173 8.34 12.43 -4.06
N SER A 174 7.25 12.96 -4.60
CA SER A 174 6.01 12.20 -4.86
C SER A 174 6.10 11.15 -5.98
N GLU A 175 7.30 10.90 -6.53
CA GLU A 175 7.56 9.85 -7.53
C GLU A 175 8.76 8.98 -7.08
N ALA A 176 8.88 8.80 -5.77
CA ALA A 176 9.93 8.05 -5.08
C ALA A 176 11.39 8.47 -5.37
N HIS A 177 11.66 9.68 -5.90
CA HIS A 177 13.02 10.15 -6.17
C HIS A 177 13.63 10.82 -4.93
N PRO A 178 14.72 10.29 -4.37
CA PRO A 178 15.37 10.87 -3.20
C PRO A 178 16.10 12.17 -3.56
N LEU A 179 15.85 13.21 -2.76
CA LEU A 179 16.53 14.50 -2.82
C LEU A 179 17.24 14.75 -1.49
N PRO A 180 18.47 15.28 -1.49
CA PRO A 180 19.19 15.54 -0.25
C PRO A 180 18.50 16.63 0.57
N ILE A 181 18.40 16.43 1.88
CA ILE A 181 17.90 17.44 2.81
C ILE A 181 18.92 18.59 2.87
N HIS A 182 18.43 19.82 2.71
CA HIS A 182 19.27 21.02 2.86
C HIS A 182 19.60 21.25 4.34
N LYS A 183 20.89 21.19 4.68
CA LYS A 183 21.38 21.57 6.01
C LYS A 183 21.73 23.06 5.99
N ASN A 184 21.02 23.84 6.81
CA ASN A 184 21.36 25.25 7.07
C ASN A 184 22.61 25.35 7.95
#